data_AF-A0A955I4X2-F1
#
_entry.id   AF-A0A955I4X2-F1
#
_cell.length_a   1.000
_cell.length_b   1.000
_cell.length_c   1.000
_cell.angle_alpha   90.00
_cell.angle_beta   90.00
_cell.angle_gamma   90.00
#
_symmetry.space_group_name_H-M   'P 1'
#
loop_
_entity.id
_entity.type
_entity.pdbx_description
1 polymer ?
#
loop_
_entity_poly.entity_id
_entity_poly.type
_entity_poly.pdbx_seq_one_letter_code
_entity_poly.pdbx_strand_id
1 'polypeptide(L)'
;MHAGEIFAEADMPVRYLGYATSFRGEAGTYGKDMEGIIRMHQFDKMEMESFSTAETAHDEHLLFSAIQEYLMQQLGLPYQKLQKCTFDIGKPNAK
;
A
#
# COMPACT_ATOMS: atom_id res chain seq x y z
N MET A 1 -13.96 7.64 2.46
CA MET A 1 -14.45 7.75 3.84
C MET A 1 -14.61 9.22 4.22
N HIS A 2 -13.55 10.02 4.16
CA HIS A 2 -13.54 11.41 4.63
C HIS A 2 -13.79 12.48 3.54
N ALA A 3 -14.59 12.17 2.52
CA ALA A 3 -14.84 13.12 1.45
C ALA A 3 -15.70 14.29 1.98
N GLY A 4 -15.16 15.52 1.90
CA GLY A 4 -15.84 16.72 2.42
C GLY A 4 -15.65 16.94 3.93
N GLU A 5 -14.82 16.14 4.59
CA GLU A 5 -14.49 16.32 6.01
C GLU A 5 -13.25 17.19 6.19
N ILE A 6 -13.18 17.89 7.34
CA ILE A 6 -12.03 18.68 7.76
C ILE A 6 -11.55 18.11 9.09
N PHE A 7 -10.31 17.63 9.12
CA PHE A 7 -9.67 17.14 10.34
C PHE A 7 -9.04 18.29 11.14
N ALA A 8 -9.11 18.21 12.47
CA ALA A 8 -8.24 19.01 13.31
C ALA A 8 -6.84 18.39 13.34
N GLU A 9 -5.80 19.21 13.36
CA GLU A 9 -4.41 18.74 13.40
C GLU A 9 -4.13 17.85 14.62
N ALA A 10 -4.78 18.15 15.76
CA ALA A 10 -4.66 17.38 16.98
C ALA A 10 -5.21 15.94 16.88
N ASP A 11 -6.04 15.65 15.88
CA ASP A 11 -6.58 14.31 15.64
C ASP A 11 -5.66 13.46 14.75
N MET A 12 -4.60 14.05 14.18
CA MET A 12 -3.65 13.37 13.31
C MET A 12 -2.46 12.78 14.09
N PRO A 13 -1.89 11.63 13.65
CA PRO A 13 -2.27 10.86 12.46
C PRO A 13 -3.49 9.95 12.72
N VAL A 14 -4.41 9.95 11.77
CA VAL A 14 -5.52 8.97 11.73
C VAL A 14 -5.06 7.78 10.89
N ARG A 15 -5.09 6.57 11.45
CA ARG A 15 -4.60 5.35 10.80
C ARG A 15 -5.71 4.32 10.65
N TYR A 16 -5.80 3.71 9.48
CA TYR A 16 -6.76 2.66 9.16
C TYR A 16 -6.06 1.40 8.70
N LEU A 17 -6.66 0.26 9.04
CA LEU A 17 -6.34 -1.06 8.50
C LEU A 17 -7.63 -1.66 7.93
N GLY A 18 -7.63 -2.02 6.66
CA GLY A 18 -8.79 -2.61 5.99
C GLY A 18 -8.44 -3.93 5.34
N TYR A 19 -9.21 -4.99 5.62
CA TYR A 19 -9.14 -6.24 4.87
C TYR A 19 -10.31 -6.31 3.90
N ALA A 20 -10.02 -6.48 2.61
CA ALA A 20 -11.05 -6.55 1.59
C ALA A 20 -10.62 -7.37 0.37
N THR A 21 -11.61 -7.98 -0.28
CA THR A 21 -11.48 -8.53 -1.62
C THR A 21 -11.40 -7.39 -2.65
N SER A 22 -10.35 -7.41 -3.46
CA SER A 22 -10.06 -6.44 -4.51
C SER A 22 -10.33 -7.03 -5.89
N PHE A 23 -10.88 -6.21 -6.79
CA PHE A 23 -11.17 -6.60 -8.17
C PHE A 23 -10.38 -5.74 -9.16
N ARG A 24 -9.69 -6.38 -10.13
CA ARG A 24 -8.91 -5.69 -11.17
C ARG A 24 -9.17 -6.29 -12.55
N GLY A 25 -9.29 -5.42 -13.56
CA GLY A 25 -9.50 -5.84 -14.95
C GLY A 25 -8.27 -6.45 -15.62
N GLU A 26 -7.07 -6.22 -15.09
CA GLU A 26 -5.78 -6.75 -15.60
C GLU A 26 -5.59 -6.58 -17.13
N ALA A 27 -6.11 -5.48 -17.69
CA ALA A 27 -5.94 -5.19 -19.11
C ALA A 27 -4.47 -4.91 -19.43
N GLY A 28 -3.98 -5.48 -20.55
CA GLY A 28 -2.59 -5.29 -21.01
C GLY A 28 -1.57 -6.28 -20.45
N THR A 29 -2.00 -7.35 -19.77
CA THR A 29 -1.10 -8.34 -19.15
C THR A 29 -1.06 -9.69 -19.87
N TYR A 30 -1.56 -9.78 -21.10
CA TYR A 30 -1.57 -11.04 -21.85
C TYR A 30 -0.16 -11.65 -21.94
N GLY A 31 -0.04 -12.93 -21.60
CA GLY A 31 1.23 -13.65 -21.58
C GLY A 31 2.11 -13.42 -20.34
N LYS A 32 1.67 -12.63 -19.35
CA LYS A 32 2.37 -12.45 -18.06
C LYS A 32 1.61 -13.14 -16.94
N ASP A 33 2.33 -13.90 -16.10
CA ASP A 33 1.82 -14.52 -14.87
C ASP A 33 0.50 -15.30 -15.06
N MET A 34 0.40 -16.08 -16.15
CA MET A 34 -0.84 -16.78 -16.51
C MET A 34 -1.09 -18.07 -15.70
N GLU A 35 -0.14 -18.46 -14.85
CA GLU A 35 -0.25 -19.62 -13.96
C GLU A 35 -0.18 -19.19 -12.49
N GLY A 36 -0.90 -19.93 -11.63
CA GLY A 36 -0.91 -19.68 -10.19
C GLY A 36 -1.83 -18.53 -9.77
N ILE A 37 -1.46 -17.85 -8.68
CA ILE A 37 -2.32 -16.86 -7.99
C ILE A 37 -1.70 -15.46 -7.92
N ILE A 38 -0.57 -15.22 -8.61
CA ILE A 38 0.15 -13.95 -8.55
C ILE A 38 -0.63 -12.82 -9.25
N ARG A 39 -1.38 -13.14 -10.31
CA ARG A 39 -2.22 -12.18 -11.04
C ARG A 39 -3.62 -12.74 -11.25
N MET A 40 -4.59 -12.19 -10.53
CA MET A 40 -5.99 -12.61 -10.56
C MET A 40 -6.92 -11.41 -10.69
N HIS A 41 -8.08 -11.61 -11.30
CA HIS A 41 -9.15 -10.60 -11.32
C HIS A 41 -9.72 -10.33 -9.93
N GLN A 42 -9.56 -11.27 -9.00
CA GLN A 42 -10.02 -11.20 -7.62
C GLN A 42 -8.91 -11.68 -6.69
N PHE A 43 -8.57 -10.88 -5.68
CA PHE A 43 -7.59 -11.24 -4.65
C PHE A 43 -7.89 -10.51 -3.35
N ASP A 44 -7.48 -11.08 -2.22
CA ASP A 44 -7.64 -10.44 -0.92
C ASP A 44 -6.41 -9.60 -0.55
N LYS A 45 -6.64 -8.48 0.11
CA LYS A 45 -5.59 -7.58 0.57
C LYS A 45 -5.92 -6.97 1.92
N MET A 46 -4.89 -6.86 2.75
CA MET A 46 -4.89 -5.97 3.92
C MET A 46 -4.22 -4.66 3.54
N GLU A 47 -4.94 -3.56 3.61
CA GLU A 47 -4.51 -2.22 3.25
C GLU A 47 -4.29 -1.36 4.50
N MET A 48 -3.22 -0.54 4.47
CA MET A 48 -2.96 0.50 5.45
C MET A 48 -3.14 1.87 4.80
N GLU A 49 -3.83 2.78 5.50
CA GLU A 49 -4.05 4.16 5.06
C GLU A 49 -3.81 5.10 6.25
N SER A 50 -3.17 6.25 6.02
CA SER A 50 -2.97 7.26 7.06
C SER A 50 -3.24 8.67 6.55
N PHE A 51 -4.00 9.43 7.33
CA PHE A 51 -4.13 10.87 7.19
C PHE A 51 -3.22 11.54 8.23
N SER A 52 -2.22 12.29 7.76
CA SER A 52 -1.20 12.89 8.59
C SER A 52 -0.88 14.33 8.13
N THR A 53 -0.11 15.04 8.95
CA THR A 53 0.43 16.35 8.59
C THR A 53 1.54 16.21 7.54
N ALA A 54 1.84 17.29 6.81
CA ALA A 54 2.89 17.28 5.79
C ALA A 54 4.27 16.96 6.40
N GLU A 55 4.48 17.41 7.63
CA GLU A 55 5.69 17.22 8.43
C GLU A 55 5.89 15.75 8.79
N THR A 56 4.83 15.04 9.15
CA THR A 56 4.88 13.64 9.59
C THR A 56 4.67 12.62 8.48
N ALA A 57 4.28 13.05 7.27
CA ALA A 57 3.93 12.16 6.16
C ALA A 57 5.05 11.19 5.77
N HIS A 58 6.32 11.63 5.87
CA HIS A 58 7.45 10.75 5.57
C HIS A 58 7.61 9.64 6.61
N ASP A 59 7.39 9.96 7.89
CA ASP A 59 7.49 8.99 8.98
C ASP A 59 6.38 7.95 8.89
N GLU A 60 5.15 8.32 8.51
CA GLU A 60 4.06 7.37 8.26
C GLU A 60 4.39 6.41 7.10
N HIS A 61 5.01 6.92 6.03
CA HIS A 61 5.49 6.06 4.94
C HIS A 61 6.53 5.04 5.42
N LEU A 62 7.49 5.47 6.25
CA LEU A 62 8.49 4.57 6.82
C LEU A 62 7.87 3.57 7.80
N LEU A 63 6.85 3.97 8.56
CA LEU A 63 6.08 3.10 9.43
C LEU A 63 5.37 2.00 8.65
N PHE A 64 4.72 2.32 7.53
CA PHE A 64 4.08 1.31 6.68
C PHE A 64 5.07 0.30 6.11
N SER A 65 6.22 0.79 5.63
CA SER A 65 7.30 -0.09 5.19
C SER A 65 7.78 -1.00 6.33
N ALA A 66 7.95 -0.46 7.55
CA ALA A 66 8.40 -1.25 8.71
C ALA A 66 7.37 -2.32 9.12
N ILE A 67 6.07 -2.01 9.06
CA ILE A 67 5.00 -2.99 9.34
C ILE A 67 5.03 -4.14 8.32
N GLN A 68 5.19 -3.83 7.03
CA GLN A 68 5.30 -4.85 5.99
C GLN A 68 6.51 -5.75 6.19
N GLU A 69 7.67 -5.16 6.50
CA GLU A 69 8.90 -5.90 6.81
C GLU A 69 8.72 -6.79 8.04
N TYR A 70 8.12 -6.27 9.12
CA TYR A 70 7.81 -7.04 10.31
C TYR A 70 6.93 -8.26 9.98
N LEU A 71 5.86 -8.08 9.20
CA LEU A 71 4.98 -9.19 8.80
C LEU A 71 5.72 -10.26 8.00
N MET A 72 6.57 -9.86 7.04
CA MET A 72 7.37 -10.83 6.27
C MET A 72 8.35 -11.60 7.16
N GLN A 73 8.99 -10.93 8.13
CA GLN A 73 9.87 -11.56 9.10
C GLN A 73 9.12 -12.55 10.01
N GLN A 74 7.92 -12.19 10.49
CA GLN A 74 7.09 -13.09 11.30
C GLN A 74 6.66 -14.35 10.52
N LEU A 75 6.45 -14.23 9.20
CA LEU A 75 6.14 -15.37 8.33
C LEU A 75 7.39 -16.18 7.93
N GLY A 76 8.60 -15.71 8.26
CA GLY A 76 9.86 -16.34 7.85
C GLY A 76 10.09 -16.30 6.34
N LEU A 77 9.49 -15.33 5.64
CA LEU A 77 9.61 -15.19 4.18
C LEU A 77 10.79 -14.27 3.83
N PRO A 78 11.80 -14.76 3.08
CA PRO A 78 12.87 -13.91 2.58
C PRO A 78 12.33 -12.86 1.60
N TYR A 79 12.79 -11.61 1.71
CA TYR A 79 12.37 -10.51 0.85
C TYR A 79 13.51 -9.54 0.57
N GLN A 80 13.28 -8.61 -0.37
CA GLN A 80 14.18 -7.49 -0.66
C GLN A 80 13.40 -6.18 -0.61
N LYS A 81 14.02 -5.14 -0.04
CA LYS A 81 13.48 -3.77 -0.04
C LYS A 81 14.07 -2.99 -1.21
N LEU A 82 13.20 -2.46 -2.07
CA LEU A 82 13.59 -1.70 -3.26
C LEU A 82 12.92 -0.33 -3.24
N GLN A 83 13.69 0.71 -3.61
CA GLN A 83 13.16 2.04 -3.91
C GLN A 83 12.92 2.15 -5.41
N LYS A 84 11.70 2.50 -5.83
CA LYS A 84 11.34 2.62 -7.24
C LYS A 84 12.04 3.83 -7.88
N CYS A 85 12.43 3.72 -9.15
CA CYS A 85 12.91 4.87 -9.90
C CYS A 85 11.73 5.72 -10.40
N THR A 86 11.99 6.98 -10.74
CA THR A 86 10.96 7.93 -11.18
C THR A 86 10.13 7.48 -12.38
N PHE A 87 10.70 6.65 -13.26
CA PHE A 87 10.01 6.11 -14.43
C PHE A 87 8.99 5.00 -14.10
N ASP A 88 9.14 4.33 -12.95
CA ASP A 88 8.31 3.18 -12.57
C ASP A 88 7.30 3.51 -11.45
N ILE A 89 7.28 4.75 -10.95
CA ILE A 89 6.31 5.17 -9.93
C ILE A 89 4.92 5.36 -10.56
N GLY A 90 3.91 4.71 -9.97
CA GLY A 90 2.51 4.89 -10.36
C GLY A 90 1.88 6.12 -9.70
N LYS A 91 1.01 6.85 -10.41
CA LYS A 91 0.21 7.93 -9.80
C LYS A 91 -0.77 7.34 -8.77
N PRO A 92 -0.98 7.95 -7.58
CA PRO A 92 -0.59 9.30 -7.14
C PRO A 92 0.71 9.37 -6.33
N ASN A 93 1.59 8.37 -6.38
CA ASN A 93 2.77 8.32 -5.54
C ASN A 93 3.79 9.42 -5.90
N ALA A 94 4.33 10.10 -4.89
CA ALA A 94 5.29 11.19 -4.99
C ALA A 94 6.76 10.74 -4.86
N LYS A 95 7.03 9.49 -4.47
CA LYS A 95 8.38 8.96 -4.20
C LYS A 95 8.62 7.53 -4.67
#